data_AF-A0A515D8N2-F1
#
_entry.id   AF-A0A515D8N2-F1
#
_cell.length_a   1.000
_cell.length_b   1.000
_cell.length_c   1.000
_cell.angle_alpha   90.00
_cell.angle_beta   90.00
_cell.angle_gamma   90.00
#
_symmetry.space_group_name_H-M   'P 1'
#
loop_
_entity.id
_entity.type
_entity.pdbx_description
1 polymer ?
#
loop_
_entity_poly.entity_id
_entity_poly.type
_entity_poly.pdbx_seq_one_letter_code
_entity_poly.pdbx_strand_id
1 'polypeptide(L)'
;MHIDTRSCWTLARQVANSWIDDYAPSMGAALAYYTMFSLAPLLLIVISVAGFVFGQDAARGEIAGQLRSLMGDQGASAVQGLLASVHKPAEGAAATAAGVVLLFVGATSVFGELQDSLDRIWRVPAQRRTNGWLALVRARLLSFGMILAIGFLLIVSLVVSAALATAGRWLEPSFGAWYAVAAAANAVGGFLLVGAMFALIYKVMPRARVQWKDVWVGAVFTALLFTLGKSLIGWYVGGSGIVSGFGAAGSLVVILLWVYYSAQIFLIGAEFTWVYANTLGSRKEGNNEVRTRAQASTPA
;
A
#
# COMPACT_ATOMS: atom_id res chain seq x y z
N MET A 1 19.54 -19.88 11.82
CA MET A 1 18.12 -20.23 11.53
C MET A 1 18.14 -21.00 10.22
N HIS A 2 18.28 -22.33 10.26
CA HIS A 2 18.25 -23.15 9.04
C HIS A 2 16.79 -23.25 8.57
N ILE A 3 16.43 -22.46 7.57
CA ILE A 3 15.14 -22.56 6.92
C ILE A 3 15.23 -23.72 5.95
N ASP A 4 14.66 -24.86 6.34
CA ASP A 4 14.63 -26.05 5.51
C ASP A 4 13.73 -25.79 4.28
N THR A 5 14.14 -26.24 3.10
CA THR A 5 13.42 -25.95 1.82
C THR A 5 11.98 -26.46 1.86
N ARG A 6 11.75 -27.56 2.60
CA ARG A 6 10.41 -28.11 2.86
C ARG A 6 9.54 -27.15 3.67
N SER A 7 10.11 -26.45 4.66
CA SER A 7 9.38 -25.48 5.47
C SER A 7 8.94 -24.26 4.65
N CYS A 8 9.81 -23.73 3.76
CA CYS A 8 9.44 -22.67 2.82
C CYS A 8 8.27 -23.08 1.93
N TRP A 9 8.31 -24.29 1.37
CA TRP A 9 7.23 -24.79 0.52
C TRP A 9 5.90 -24.91 1.29
N THR A 10 5.95 -25.42 2.52
CA THR A 10 4.74 -25.52 3.35
C THR A 10 4.16 -24.15 3.70
N LEU A 11 5.00 -23.15 3.98
CA LEU A 11 4.56 -21.78 4.24
C LEU A 11 3.91 -21.16 3.01
N ALA A 12 4.56 -21.25 1.85
CA ALA A 12 4.03 -20.72 0.59
C ALA A 12 2.66 -21.35 0.27
N ARG A 13 2.52 -22.67 0.45
CA ARG A 13 1.26 -23.37 0.26
C ARG A 13 0.17 -22.92 1.25
N GLN A 14 0.53 -22.71 2.52
CA GLN A 14 -0.43 -22.21 3.52
C GLN A 14 -0.88 -20.78 3.23
N VAL A 15 0.02 -19.91 2.77
CA VAL A 15 -0.30 -18.54 2.36
C VAL A 15 -1.24 -18.56 1.16
N ALA A 16 -0.94 -19.37 0.13
CA ALA A 16 -1.78 -19.49 -1.05
C ALA A 16 -3.19 -20.01 -0.70
N ASN A 17 -3.29 -21.03 0.15
CA ASN A 17 -4.59 -21.54 0.61
C ASN A 17 -5.36 -20.47 1.40
N SER A 18 -4.71 -19.79 2.36
CA SER A 18 -5.36 -18.75 3.17
C SER A 18 -5.85 -17.60 2.29
N TRP A 19 -5.05 -17.17 1.31
CA TRP A 19 -5.42 -16.13 0.36
C TRP A 19 -6.68 -16.47 -0.47
N ILE A 20 -6.85 -17.75 -0.84
CA ILE A 20 -8.07 -18.23 -1.51
C ILE A 20 -9.23 -18.29 -0.52
N ASP A 21 -9.03 -18.91 0.64
CA ASP A 21 -10.06 -19.14 1.66
C ASP A 21 -10.62 -17.83 2.24
N ASP A 22 -9.78 -16.80 2.33
CA ASP A 22 -10.16 -15.46 2.76
C ASP A 22 -10.68 -14.57 1.62
N TYR A 23 -10.80 -15.08 0.39
CA TYR A 23 -11.32 -14.35 -0.78
C TYR A 23 -10.53 -13.05 -1.05
N ALA A 24 -9.22 -13.07 -0.84
CA ALA A 24 -8.34 -11.94 -1.11
C ALA A 24 -8.39 -11.42 -2.56
N PRO A 25 -8.63 -12.24 -3.62
CA PRO A 25 -8.94 -11.72 -4.96
C PRO A 25 -10.06 -10.68 -4.94
N SER A 26 -11.17 -11.01 -4.29
CA SER A 26 -12.36 -10.15 -4.23
C SER A 26 -12.13 -8.91 -3.39
N MET A 27 -11.41 -9.03 -2.26
CA MET A 27 -10.98 -7.87 -1.45
C MET A 27 -10.12 -6.90 -2.27
N GLY A 28 -9.15 -7.41 -3.03
CA GLY A 28 -8.32 -6.56 -3.88
C GLY A 28 -9.10 -5.89 -5.00
N ALA A 29 -10.14 -6.55 -5.54
CA ALA A 29 -11.06 -5.95 -6.50
C ALA A 29 -11.88 -4.80 -5.87
N ALA A 30 -12.37 -5.00 -4.64
CA ALA A 30 -13.07 -3.95 -3.88
C ALA A 30 -12.16 -2.76 -3.57
N LEU A 31 -10.91 -3.02 -3.12
CA LEU A 31 -9.90 -1.98 -2.92
C LEU A 31 -9.61 -1.19 -4.20
N ALA A 32 -9.46 -1.87 -5.34
CA ALA A 32 -9.24 -1.22 -6.62
C ALA A 32 -10.44 -0.34 -7.04
N TYR A 33 -11.65 -0.87 -6.89
CA TYR A 33 -12.89 -0.15 -7.17
C TYR A 33 -12.99 1.13 -6.32
N TYR A 34 -12.90 1.02 -4.99
CA TYR A 34 -13.01 2.19 -4.11
C TYR A 34 -11.86 3.19 -4.33
N THR A 35 -10.64 2.70 -4.60
CA THR A 35 -9.50 3.57 -4.88
C THR A 35 -9.75 4.38 -6.14
N MET A 36 -10.22 3.76 -7.22
CA MET A 36 -10.49 4.42 -8.49
C MET A 36 -11.43 5.62 -8.35
N PHE A 37 -12.52 5.47 -7.58
CA PHE A 37 -13.47 6.57 -7.35
C PHE A 37 -12.94 7.67 -6.42
N SER A 38 -11.99 7.35 -5.54
CA SER A 38 -11.39 8.31 -4.61
C SER A 38 -10.15 9.02 -5.16
N LEU A 39 -9.46 8.43 -6.14
CA LEU A 39 -8.13 8.85 -6.60
C LEU A 39 -8.13 10.26 -7.17
N ALA A 40 -9.01 10.56 -8.13
CA ALA A 40 -9.04 11.87 -8.77
C ALA A 40 -9.42 13.00 -7.79
N PRO A 41 -10.51 12.89 -6.99
CA PRO A 41 -10.83 13.91 -5.99
C PRO A 41 -9.70 14.10 -4.97
N LEU A 42 -9.05 13.02 -4.53
CA LEU A 42 -7.96 13.08 -3.56
C LEU A 42 -6.76 13.84 -4.12
N LEU A 43 -6.33 13.49 -5.34
CA LEU A 43 -5.19 14.12 -6.00
C LEU A 43 -5.43 15.61 -6.24
N LEU A 44 -6.64 16.01 -6.63
CA LEU A 44 -6.98 17.43 -6.79
C LEU A 44 -6.79 18.22 -5.49
N ILE A 45 -7.22 17.66 -4.36
CA ILE A 45 -7.06 18.31 -3.06
C ILE A 45 -5.61 18.36 -2.65
N VAL A 46 -4.86 17.25 -2.80
CA VAL A 46 -3.44 17.22 -2.49
C VAL A 46 -2.68 18.25 -3.32
N ILE A 47 -2.96 18.36 -4.62
CA ILE A 47 -2.36 19.37 -5.51
C ILE A 47 -2.80 20.78 -5.14
N SER A 48 -4.05 20.99 -4.76
CA SER A 48 -4.55 22.32 -4.39
C SER A 48 -3.90 22.80 -3.09
N VAL A 49 -3.81 21.94 -2.08
CA VAL A 49 -3.19 22.25 -0.78
C VAL A 49 -1.68 22.43 -0.93
N ALA A 50 -1.00 21.53 -1.62
CA ALA A 50 0.44 21.66 -1.88
C ALA A 50 0.73 22.86 -2.79
N GLY A 51 -0.10 23.10 -3.79
CA GLY A 51 0.02 24.22 -4.73
C GLY A 51 -0.21 25.58 -4.07
N PHE A 52 -1.02 25.65 -3.01
CA PHE A 52 -1.18 26.85 -2.19
C PHE A 52 0.13 27.25 -1.48
N VAL A 53 0.95 26.26 -1.09
CA VAL A 53 2.20 26.49 -0.35
C VAL A 53 3.41 26.61 -1.28
N PHE A 54 3.50 25.75 -2.30
CA PHE A 54 4.69 25.57 -3.14
C PHE A 54 4.50 25.98 -4.61
N GLY A 55 3.28 26.34 -5.02
CA GLY A 55 2.91 26.55 -6.42
C GLY A 55 2.36 25.28 -7.08
N GLN A 56 1.34 25.42 -7.93
CA GLN A 56 0.64 24.27 -8.53
C GLN A 56 1.56 23.41 -9.42
N ASP A 57 2.45 24.01 -10.19
CA ASP A 57 3.34 23.27 -11.10
C ASP A 57 4.40 22.47 -10.34
N ALA A 58 4.96 23.06 -9.28
CA ALA A 58 5.89 22.36 -8.39
C ALA A 58 5.21 21.17 -7.70
N ALA A 59 3.99 21.37 -7.17
CA ALA A 59 3.21 20.30 -6.55
C ALA A 59 2.88 19.15 -7.53
N ARG A 60 2.45 19.48 -8.76
CA ARG A 60 2.18 18.47 -9.80
C ARG A 60 3.44 17.72 -10.20
N GLY A 61 4.55 18.43 -10.40
CA GLY A 61 5.84 17.83 -10.76
C GLY A 61 6.34 16.85 -9.71
N GLU A 62 6.23 17.22 -8.43
CA GLU A 62 6.64 16.34 -7.32
C GLU A 62 5.75 15.11 -7.21
N ILE A 63 4.42 15.28 -7.26
CA ILE A 63 3.47 14.15 -7.22
C ILE A 63 3.70 13.22 -8.41
N ALA A 64 3.97 13.77 -9.60
CA ALA A 64 4.33 12.99 -10.78
C ALA A 64 5.61 12.16 -10.55
N GLY A 65 6.64 12.75 -9.93
CA GLY A 65 7.87 12.05 -9.57
C GLY A 65 7.64 10.90 -8.57
N GLN A 66 6.85 11.15 -7.52
CA GLN A 66 6.49 10.13 -6.52
C GLN A 66 5.68 8.99 -7.16
N LEU A 67 4.71 9.31 -8.01
CA LEU A 67 3.95 8.31 -8.75
C LEU A 67 4.84 7.48 -9.68
N ARG A 68 5.82 8.08 -10.36
CA ARG A 68 6.79 7.32 -11.18
C ARG A 68 7.64 6.37 -10.34
N SER A 69 8.11 6.82 -9.17
CA SER A 69 8.91 5.99 -8.26
C SER A 69 8.12 4.80 -7.69
N LEU A 70 6.82 5.01 -7.41
CA LEU A 70 5.93 4.01 -6.83
C LEU A 70 5.24 3.11 -7.86
N MET A 71 4.91 3.62 -9.05
CA MET A 71 4.08 2.92 -10.04
C MET A 71 4.79 2.60 -11.35
N GLY A 72 5.97 3.19 -11.58
CA GLY A 72 6.63 3.21 -12.90
C GLY A 72 6.03 4.25 -13.85
N ASP A 73 6.64 4.41 -15.02
CA ASP A 73 6.28 5.47 -15.98
C ASP A 73 4.87 5.32 -16.54
N GLN A 74 4.45 4.09 -16.88
CA GLN A 74 3.14 3.83 -17.45
C GLN A 74 2.03 4.10 -16.43
N GLY A 75 2.19 3.64 -15.19
CA GLY A 75 1.22 3.87 -14.11
C GLY A 75 1.08 5.35 -13.77
N ALA A 76 2.22 6.06 -13.65
CA ALA A 76 2.22 7.49 -13.40
C ALA A 76 1.58 8.29 -14.55
N SER A 77 1.88 7.94 -15.80
CA SER A 77 1.29 8.59 -16.98
C SER A 77 -0.22 8.37 -17.05
N ALA A 78 -0.70 7.18 -16.67
CA ALA A 78 -2.13 6.91 -16.59
C ALA A 78 -2.83 7.80 -15.56
N VAL A 79 -2.25 7.95 -14.36
CA VAL A 79 -2.79 8.82 -13.30
C VAL A 79 -2.77 10.29 -13.73
N GLN A 80 -1.68 10.74 -14.36
CA GLN A 80 -1.56 12.10 -14.91
C GLN A 80 -2.60 12.36 -16.01
N GLY A 81 -2.85 11.39 -16.89
CA GLY A 81 -3.88 11.49 -17.94
C GLY A 81 -5.30 11.60 -17.38
N LEU A 82 -5.63 10.83 -16.33
CA LEU A 82 -6.90 11.01 -15.61
C LEU A 82 -6.98 12.41 -15.02
N LEU A 83 -5.93 12.84 -14.33
CA LEU A 83 -5.91 14.13 -13.65
C LEU A 83 -6.03 15.30 -14.64
N ALA A 84 -5.41 15.22 -15.82
CA ALA A 84 -5.56 16.20 -16.88
C ALA A 84 -7.01 16.27 -17.40
N SER A 85 -7.69 15.12 -17.45
CA SER A 85 -9.10 15.04 -17.87
C SER A 85 -10.07 15.68 -16.87
N VAL A 86 -9.70 15.73 -15.57
CA VAL A 86 -10.53 16.33 -14.50
C VAL A 86 -10.15 17.79 -14.20
N HIS A 87 -9.07 18.33 -14.77
CA HIS A 87 -8.58 19.69 -14.49
C HIS A 87 -9.42 20.84 -15.04
N LYS A 88 -10.58 20.56 -15.65
CA LYS A 88 -11.56 21.63 -15.90
C LYS A 88 -12.15 22.02 -14.54
N PRO A 89 -12.04 23.30 -14.10
CA PRO A 89 -12.68 23.75 -12.88
C PRO A 89 -14.14 23.27 -12.89
N ALA A 90 -14.57 22.66 -11.79
CA ALA A 90 -15.97 22.38 -11.58
C ALA A 90 -16.72 23.72 -11.66
N GLU A 91 -17.35 24.00 -12.80
CA GLU A 91 -18.17 25.19 -12.96
C GLU A 91 -19.42 25.02 -12.08
N GLY A 92 -19.40 25.67 -10.92
CA GLY A 92 -20.53 25.75 -9.99
C GLY A 92 -20.31 25.03 -8.65
N ALA A 93 -20.86 25.62 -7.59
CA ALA A 93 -20.79 25.12 -6.21
C ALA A 93 -21.31 23.68 -6.06
N ALA A 94 -22.27 23.27 -6.89
CA ALA A 94 -22.84 21.92 -6.88
C ALA A 94 -21.82 20.83 -7.28
N ALA A 95 -20.99 21.09 -8.28
CA ALA A 95 -19.97 20.14 -8.74
C ALA A 95 -18.83 20.02 -7.71
N THR A 96 -18.43 21.12 -7.07
CA THR A 96 -17.50 21.11 -5.94
C THR A 96 -18.05 20.33 -4.74
N ALA A 97 -19.32 20.56 -4.37
CA ALA A 97 -19.97 19.84 -3.28
C ALA A 97 -20.06 18.34 -3.57
N ALA A 98 -20.46 17.95 -4.79
CA ALA A 98 -20.48 16.55 -5.21
C ALA A 98 -19.09 15.91 -5.17
N GLY A 99 -18.04 16.61 -5.61
CA GLY A 99 -16.66 16.13 -5.54
C GLY A 99 -16.17 15.90 -4.12
N VAL A 100 -16.49 16.82 -3.20
CA VAL A 100 -16.17 16.68 -1.76
C VAL A 100 -16.89 15.49 -1.14
N VAL A 101 -18.18 15.31 -1.44
CA VAL A 101 -18.96 14.15 -0.96
C VAL A 101 -18.38 12.85 -1.52
N LEU A 102 -18.11 12.79 -2.82
CA LEU A 102 -17.55 11.61 -3.47
C LEU A 102 -16.17 11.24 -2.90
N LEU A 103 -15.30 12.23 -2.65
CA LEU A 103 -14.04 12.03 -1.95
C LEU A 103 -14.28 11.43 -0.57
N PHE A 104 -15.15 12.06 0.23
CA PHE A 104 -15.34 11.66 1.62
C PHE A 104 -15.85 10.23 1.71
N VAL A 105 -16.80 9.87 0.85
CA VAL A 105 -17.31 8.51 0.72
C VAL A 105 -16.21 7.59 0.21
N GLY A 106 -15.56 7.90 -0.92
CA GLY A 106 -14.53 7.05 -1.53
C GLY A 106 -13.36 6.78 -0.60
N ALA A 107 -12.79 7.81 0.01
CA ALA A 107 -11.69 7.66 0.97
C ALA A 107 -12.11 6.82 2.18
N THR A 108 -13.32 7.03 2.71
CA THR A 108 -13.83 6.24 3.85
C THR A 108 -14.04 4.78 3.46
N SER A 109 -14.55 4.51 2.25
CA SER A 109 -14.72 3.16 1.72
C SER A 109 -13.40 2.44 1.50
N VAL A 110 -12.37 3.10 0.95
CA VAL A 110 -11.03 2.50 0.78
C VAL A 110 -10.44 2.09 2.13
N PHE A 111 -10.45 2.98 3.12
CA PHE A 111 -9.91 2.68 4.44
C PHE A 111 -10.74 1.62 5.18
N GLY A 112 -12.06 1.66 5.04
CA GLY A 112 -12.96 0.64 5.60
C GLY A 112 -12.66 -0.74 5.02
N GLU A 113 -12.62 -0.86 3.69
CA GLU A 113 -12.32 -2.11 3.00
C GLU A 113 -10.92 -2.64 3.34
N LEU A 114 -9.93 -1.75 3.44
CA LEU A 114 -8.57 -2.13 3.82
C LEU A 114 -8.52 -2.66 5.26
N GLN A 115 -9.29 -2.06 6.18
CA GLN A 115 -9.35 -2.51 7.58
C GLN A 115 -10.10 -3.84 7.67
N ASP A 116 -11.25 -3.96 7.02
CA ASP A 116 -12.08 -5.16 7.02
C ASP A 116 -11.33 -6.35 6.39
N SER A 117 -10.57 -6.10 5.31
CA SER A 117 -9.70 -7.10 4.68
C SER A 117 -8.63 -7.59 5.66
N LEU A 118 -7.92 -6.67 6.33
CA LEU A 118 -6.91 -7.05 7.32
C LEU A 118 -7.53 -7.76 8.53
N ASP A 119 -8.66 -7.29 9.03
CA ASP A 119 -9.35 -7.92 10.16
C ASP A 119 -9.78 -9.35 9.82
N ARG A 120 -10.22 -9.58 8.58
CA ARG A 120 -10.51 -10.93 8.07
C ARG A 120 -9.28 -11.82 8.03
N ILE A 121 -8.17 -11.38 7.43
CA ILE A 121 -6.89 -12.12 7.40
C ILE A 121 -6.44 -12.48 8.83
N TRP A 122 -6.54 -11.51 9.75
CA TRP A 122 -6.16 -11.71 11.15
C TRP A 122 -7.17 -12.52 11.98
N ARG A 123 -8.26 -12.99 11.37
CA ARG A 123 -9.41 -13.68 11.98
C ARG A 123 -9.93 -12.97 13.23
N VAL A 124 -10.02 -11.64 13.15
CA VAL A 124 -10.64 -10.84 14.20
C VAL A 124 -12.12 -11.22 14.27
N PRO A 125 -12.65 -11.60 15.44
CA PRO A 125 -14.06 -11.92 15.58
C PRO A 125 -14.91 -10.77 15.06
N ALA A 126 -15.91 -11.08 14.24
CA ALA A 126 -16.83 -10.08 13.71
C ALA A 126 -17.41 -9.28 14.88
N GLN A 127 -16.97 -8.03 15.06
CA GLN A 127 -17.54 -7.17 16.06
C GLN A 127 -18.98 -6.88 15.67
N ARG A 128 -19.90 -7.00 16.63
CA ARG A 128 -21.23 -6.39 16.49
C ARG A 128 -20.99 -4.93 16.08
N ARG A 129 -21.51 -4.54 14.91
CA ARG A 129 -21.43 -3.19 14.34
C ARG A 129 -21.55 -2.19 15.49
N THR A 130 -20.44 -1.59 15.88
CA THR A 130 -20.43 -0.65 17.00
C THR A 130 -20.96 0.64 16.41
N ASN A 131 -22.29 0.79 16.41
CA ASN A 131 -23.03 1.92 15.84
C ASN A 131 -22.85 3.22 16.66
N GLY A 132 -21.64 3.49 17.13
CA GLY A 132 -21.31 4.66 17.93
C GLY A 132 -20.56 5.70 17.13
N TRP A 133 -20.94 6.97 17.28
CA TRP A 133 -20.17 8.13 16.81
C TRP A 133 -18.68 8.04 17.20
N LEU A 134 -18.37 7.52 18.39
CA LEU A 134 -17.01 7.28 18.87
C LEU A 134 -16.21 6.30 18.00
N ALA A 135 -16.85 5.28 17.42
CA ALA A 135 -16.19 4.33 16.53
C ALA A 135 -15.82 5.00 15.20
N LEU A 136 -16.73 5.84 14.66
CA LEU A 136 -16.47 6.63 13.45
C LEU A 136 -15.34 7.64 13.66
N VAL A 137 -15.37 8.39 14.77
CA VAL A 137 -14.30 9.35 15.12
C VAL A 137 -12.96 8.65 15.27
N ARG A 138 -12.92 7.50 15.96
CA ARG A 138 -11.69 6.72 16.14
C ARG A 138 -11.15 6.18 14.82
N ALA A 139 -12.02 5.63 13.97
CA ALA A 139 -11.64 5.17 12.64
C ALA A 139 -11.06 6.31 11.81
N ARG A 140 -11.69 7.49 11.85
CA ARG A 140 -11.22 8.66 11.10
C ARG A 140 -9.90 9.20 11.64
N LEU A 141 -9.71 9.23 12.96
CA LEU A 141 -8.46 9.64 13.58
C LEU A 141 -7.33 8.68 13.22
N LEU A 142 -7.60 7.38 13.12
CA LEU A 142 -6.64 6.38 12.66
C LEU A 142 -6.28 6.60 11.19
N SER A 143 -7.27 6.76 10.30
CA SER A 143 -7.01 7.06 8.88
C SER A 143 -6.20 8.35 8.71
N PHE A 144 -6.56 9.40 9.44
CA PHE A 144 -5.84 10.67 9.41
C PHE A 144 -4.40 10.52 9.94
N GLY A 145 -4.22 9.81 11.06
CA GLY A 145 -2.89 9.52 11.60
C GLY A 145 -2.03 8.70 10.63
N MET A 146 -2.61 7.74 9.90
CA MET A 146 -1.93 6.97 8.87
C MET A 146 -1.51 7.85 7.68
N ILE A 147 -2.40 8.73 7.20
CA ILE A 147 -2.07 9.67 6.12
C ILE A 147 -0.94 10.60 6.55
N LEU A 148 -1.00 11.15 7.77
CA LEU A 148 0.07 12.00 8.31
C LEU A 148 1.39 11.25 8.45
N ALA A 149 1.37 10.03 8.97
CA ALA A 149 2.57 9.23 9.16
C ALA A 149 3.22 8.86 7.81
N ILE A 150 2.41 8.45 6.81
CA ILE A 150 2.90 8.18 5.45
C ILE A 150 3.42 9.49 4.82
N GLY A 151 2.68 10.59 4.93
CA GLY A 151 3.11 11.89 4.41
C GLY A 151 4.43 12.36 5.03
N PHE A 152 4.60 12.20 6.34
CA PHE A 152 5.85 12.48 7.03
C PHE A 152 6.99 11.60 6.52
N LEU A 153 6.77 10.29 6.37
CA LEU A 153 7.76 9.38 5.80
C LEU A 153 8.18 9.78 4.39
N LEU A 154 7.23 10.23 3.55
CA LEU A 154 7.52 10.72 2.20
C LEU A 154 8.38 12.00 2.23
N ILE A 155 8.06 12.95 3.12
CA ILE A 155 8.86 14.17 3.29
C ILE A 155 10.28 13.83 3.76
N VAL A 156 10.41 12.95 4.75
CA VAL A 156 11.74 12.49 5.22
C VAL A 156 12.51 11.82 4.08
N SER A 157 11.85 10.96 3.31
CA SER A 157 12.47 10.32 2.14
C SER A 157 12.92 11.37 1.13
N LEU A 158 12.11 12.38 0.85
CA LEU A 158 12.45 13.46 -0.07
C LEU A 158 13.68 14.24 0.40
N VAL A 159 13.72 14.61 1.68
CA VAL A 159 14.86 15.32 2.28
C VAL A 159 16.13 14.47 2.17
N VAL A 160 16.04 13.16 2.44
CA VAL A 160 17.18 12.24 2.29
C VAL A 160 17.62 12.13 0.83
N SER A 161 16.69 11.95 -0.11
CA SER A 161 17.01 11.90 -1.55
C SER A 161 17.65 13.20 -2.05
N ALA A 162 17.15 14.35 -1.62
CA ALA A 162 17.72 15.65 -1.97
C ALA A 162 19.11 15.86 -1.36
N ALA A 163 19.31 15.45 -0.10
CA ALA A 163 20.62 15.49 0.56
C ALA A 163 21.65 14.61 -0.15
N LEU A 164 21.26 13.38 -0.55
CA LEU A 164 22.12 12.49 -1.32
C LEU A 164 22.47 13.06 -2.71
N ALA A 165 21.49 13.65 -3.40
CA ALA A 165 21.69 14.25 -4.71
C ALA A 165 22.63 15.49 -4.64
N THR A 166 22.48 16.32 -3.61
CA THR A 166 23.34 17.50 -3.42
C THR A 166 24.74 17.12 -2.97
N ALA A 167 24.90 16.18 -2.03
CA ALA A 167 26.21 15.65 -1.63
C ALA A 167 27.01 15.13 -2.84
N GLY A 168 26.32 14.56 -3.83
CA GLY A 168 26.95 14.11 -5.04
C GLY A 168 27.65 15.15 -5.88
N ARG A 169 27.12 16.37 -5.92
CA ARG A 169 27.75 17.47 -6.69
C ARG A 169 29.10 17.89 -6.10
N TRP A 170 29.32 17.65 -4.81
CA TRP A 170 30.57 17.98 -4.11
C TRP A 170 31.57 16.83 -4.15
N LEU A 171 31.08 15.59 -4.19
CA LEU A 171 31.89 14.37 -4.13
C LEU A 171 32.27 13.84 -5.52
N GLU A 172 31.54 14.21 -6.58
CA GLU A 172 31.81 13.82 -7.98
C GLU A 172 33.25 14.04 -8.44
N PRO A 173 33.90 15.20 -8.14
CA PRO A 173 35.27 15.45 -8.58
C PRO A 173 36.31 14.55 -7.92
N SER A 174 36.00 13.97 -6.76
CA SER A 174 36.96 13.18 -5.94
C SER A 174 36.69 11.67 -5.99
N PHE A 175 35.43 11.26 -6.19
CA PHE A 175 35.01 9.86 -6.23
C PHE A 175 34.22 9.59 -7.52
N GLY A 176 34.91 9.14 -8.58
CA GLY A 176 34.30 8.79 -9.87
C GLY A 176 33.24 7.66 -9.83
N ALA A 177 32.95 7.10 -8.65
CA ALA A 177 31.91 6.10 -8.40
C ALA A 177 30.72 6.62 -7.56
N TRP A 178 30.65 7.92 -7.24
CA TRP A 178 29.57 8.46 -6.41
C TRP A 178 28.18 8.20 -6.98
N TYR A 179 28.01 8.25 -8.30
CA TYR A 179 26.74 7.97 -8.96
C TYR A 179 26.19 6.57 -8.61
N ALA A 180 27.04 5.54 -8.60
CA ALA A 180 26.64 4.18 -8.25
C ALA A 180 26.25 4.06 -6.77
N VAL A 181 26.98 4.73 -5.88
CA VAL A 181 26.67 4.76 -4.43
C VAL A 181 25.35 5.49 -4.18
N ALA A 182 25.12 6.64 -4.82
CA ALA A 182 23.89 7.41 -4.69
C ALA A 182 22.68 6.67 -5.27
N ALA A 183 22.85 5.96 -6.39
CA ALA A 183 21.81 5.11 -6.98
C ALA A 183 21.45 3.96 -6.03
N ALA A 184 22.46 3.27 -5.48
CA ALA A 184 22.24 2.20 -4.50
C ALA A 184 21.57 2.72 -3.22
N ALA A 185 22.00 3.87 -2.70
CA ALA A 185 21.42 4.49 -1.51
C ALA A 185 19.95 4.88 -1.73
N ASN A 186 19.61 5.45 -2.89
CA ASN A 186 18.22 5.74 -3.24
C ASN A 186 17.38 4.47 -3.39
N ALA A 187 17.92 3.41 -4.01
CA ALA A 187 17.21 2.14 -4.14
C ALA A 187 16.92 1.50 -2.78
N VAL A 188 17.93 1.47 -1.89
CA VAL A 188 17.78 0.97 -0.52
C VAL A 188 16.83 1.85 0.28
N GLY A 189 16.96 3.17 0.19
CA GLY A 189 16.06 4.13 0.84
C GLY A 189 14.61 3.96 0.41
N GLY A 190 14.35 3.80 -0.89
CA GLY A 190 13.02 3.51 -1.43
C GLY A 190 12.47 2.17 -0.97
N PHE A 191 13.30 1.13 -0.92
CA PHE A 191 12.90 -0.18 -0.36
C PHE A 191 12.54 -0.07 1.12
N LEU A 192 13.34 0.63 1.92
CA LEU A 192 13.10 0.85 3.34
C LEU A 192 11.84 1.70 3.57
N LEU A 193 11.59 2.71 2.74
CA LEU A 193 10.38 3.52 2.78
C LEU A 193 9.14 2.65 2.55
N VAL A 194 9.13 1.86 1.48
CA VAL A 194 8.01 0.95 1.16
C VAL A 194 7.82 -0.09 2.27
N GLY A 195 8.91 -0.67 2.78
CA GLY A 195 8.87 -1.59 3.93
C GLY A 195 8.31 -0.92 5.19
N ALA A 196 8.73 0.30 5.50
CA ALA A 196 8.21 1.06 6.64
C ALA A 196 6.71 1.37 6.48
N MET A 197 6.26 1.71 5.27
CA MET A 197 4.84 1.94 4.98
C MET A 197 4.00 0.67 5.20
N PHE A 198 4.43 -0.47 4.65
CA PHE A 198 3.72 -1.74 4.88
C PHE A 198 3.76 -2.15 6.36
N ALA A 199 4.89 -1.97 7.05
CA ALA A 199 5.01 -2.25 8.47
C ALA A 199 4.03 -1.41 9.29
N LEU A 200 3.93 -0.11 8.98
CA LEU A 200 3.00 0.79 9.63
C LEU A 200 1.55 0.34 9.41
N ILE A 201 1.17 0.01 8.17
CA ILE A 201 -0.18 -0.45 7.84
C ILE A 201 -0.50 -1.76 8.58
N TYR A 202 0.35 -2.78 8.48
CA TYR A 202 0.13 -4.09 9.13
C TYR A 202 0.16 -4.01 10.66
N LYS A 203 0.80 -2.99 11.24
CA LYS A 203 0.84 -2.80 12.69
C LYS A 203 -0.37 -2.04 13.23
N VAL A 204 -0.76 -0.96 12.57
CA VAL A 204 -1.68 0.04 13.12
C VAL A 204 -3.11 -0.22 12.66
N MET A 205 -3.30 -0.74 11.45
CA MET A 205 -4.62 -0.82 10.82
C MET A 205 -5.49 -2.01 11.28
N PRO A 206 -4.94 -3.23 11.44
CA PRO A 206 -5.72 -4.34 11.98
C PRO A 206 -6.15 -4.04 13.42
N ARG A 207 -7.34 -4.48 13.80
CA ARG A 207 -7.81 -4.44 15.20
C ARG A 207 -7.17 -5.52 16.05
N ALA A 208 -6.54 -6.51 15.42
CA ALA A 208 -5.73 -7.51 16.08
C ALA A 208 -4.44 -6.91 16.64
N ARG A 209 -4.00 -7.37 17.81
CA ARG A 209 -2.67 -7.06 18.34
C ARG A 209 -1.62 -7.87 17.59
N VAL A 210 -0.86 -7.23 16.71
CA VAL A 210 0.27 -7.83 15.99
C VAL A 210 1.59 -7.41 16.64
N GLN A 211 2.53 -8.33 16.84
CA GLN A 211 3.85 -8.00 17.39
C GLN A 211 4.77 -7.39 16.31
N TRP A 212 5.63 -6.43 16.69
CA TRP A 212 6.52 -5.75 15.75
C TRP A 212 7.49 -6.70 15.03
N LYS A 213 7.94 -7.77 15.71
CA LYS A 213 8.85 -8.76 15.12
C LYS A 213 8.23 -9.45 13.90
N ASP A 214 6.97 -9.85 14.00
CA ASP A 214 6.24 -10.50 12.89
C ASP A 214 5.94 -9.49 11.77
N VAL A 215 5.57 -8.26 12.13
CA VAL A 215 5.28 -7.17 11.16
C VAL A 215 6.49 -6.87 10.27
N TRP A 216 7.70 -6.77 10.82
CA TRP A 216 8.88 -6.45 10.03
C TRP A 216 9.20 -7.53 9.00
N VAL A 217 9.06 -8.81 9.37
CA VAL A 217 9.29 -9.93 8.46
C VAL A 217 8.26 -9.90 7.33
N GLY A 218 6.99 -9.67 7.67
CA GLY A 218 5.92 -9.48 6.71
C GLY A 218 6.14 -8.30 5.78
N ALA A 219 6.46 -7.13 6.33
CA ALA A 219 6.63 -5.90 5.57
C ALA A 219 7.84 -5.95 4.62
N VAL A 220 8.95 -6.59 5.02
CA VAL A 220 10.11 -6.81 4.15
C VAL A 220 9.75 -7.76 3.00
N PHE A 221 9.00 -8.83 3.30
CA PHE A 221 8.50 -9.74 2.27
C PHE A 221 7.59 -9.01 1.27
N THR A 222 6.62 -8.23 1.76
CA THR A 222 5.73 -7.43 0.91
C THR A 222 6.49 -6.39 0.10
N ALA A 223 7.45 -5.68 0.71
CA ALA A 223 8.25 -4.67 0.03
C ALA A 223 9.10 -5.27 -1.10
N LEU A 224 9.64 -6.48 -0.90
CA LEU A 224 10.36 -7.22 -1.93
C LEU A 224 9.43 -7.57 -3.08
N LEU A 225 8.26 -8.15 -2.77
CA LEU A 225 7.27 -8.54 -3.76
C LEU A 225 6.73 -7.32 -4.52
N PHE A 226 6.51 -6.20 -3.84
CA PHE A 226 6.10 -4.93 -4.42
C PHE A 226 7.17 -4.35 -5.34
N THR A 227 8.43 -4.37 -4.92
CA THR A 227 9.55 -3.87 -5.74
C THR A 227 9.69 -4.68 -7.03
N LEU A 228 9.63 -6.00 -6.94
CA LEU A 228 9.59 -6.89 -8.12
C LEU A 228 8.35 -6.64 -8.98
N GLY A 229 7.20 -6.44 -8.31
CA GLY A 229 5.93 -6.23 -8.96
C GLY A 229 5.85 -4.94 -9.76
N LYS A 230 6.48 -3.85 -9.30
CA LYS A 230 6.60 -2.60 -10.07
C LYS A 230 7.22 -2.82 -11.44
N SER A 231 8.28 -3.63 -11.51
CA SER A 231 8.94 -3.96 -12.78
C SER A 231 8.07 -4.87 -13.66
N LEU A 232 7.41 -5.87 -13.06
CA LEU A 232 6.54 -6.80 -13.78
C LEU A 232 5.32 -6.13 -14.40
N ILE A 233 4.64 -5.25 -13.66
CA ILE A 233 3.46 -4.55 -14.17
C ILE A 233 3.84 -3.54 -15.25
N GLY A 234 4.99 -2.86 -15.12
CA GLY A 234 5.53 -1.98 -16.15
C GLY A 234 5.80 -2.72 -17.46
N TRP A 235 6.41 -3.91 -17.38
CA TRP A 235 6.62 -4.77 -18.55
C TRP A 235 5.29 -5.27 -19.13
N TYR A 236 4.37 -5.74 -18.29
CA TYR A 236 3.07 -6.25 -18.74
C TYR A 236 2.27 -5.16 -19.46
N VAL A 237 2.10 -3.99 -18.84
CA VAL A 237 1.33 -2.88 -19.43
C VAL A 237 2.03 -2.31 -20.67
N GLY A 238 3.36 -2.18 -20.64
CA GLY A 238 4.14 -1.63 -21.75
C GLY A 238 4.22 -2.56 -22.97
N GLY A 239 4.21 -3.88 -22.78
CA GLY A 239 4.39 -4.87 -23.85
C GLY A 239 3.11 -5.53 -24.35
N SER A 240 2.02 -5.55 -23.58
CA SER A 240 0.86 -6.41 -23.88
C SER A 240 -0.14 -5.87 -24.91
N GLY A 241 0.03 -4.65 -25.42
CA GLY A 241 -0.95 -4.03 -26.32
C GLY A 241 -2.34 -3.80 -25.69
N ILE A 242 -2.57 -4.20 -24.43
CA ILE A 242 -3.85 -4.06 -23.71
C ILE A 242 -4.32 -2.61 -23.73
N VAL A 243 -3.40 -1.65 -23.55
CA VAL A 243 -3.72 -0.21 -23.60
C VAL A 243 -4.33 0.20 -24.95
N SER A 244 -3.86 -0.40 -26.06
CA SER A 244 -4.37 -0.09 -27.40
C SER A 244 -5.78 -0.63 -27.65
N GLY A 245 -6.11 -1.79 -27.07
CA GLY A 245 -7.45 -2.40 -27.20
C GLY A 245 -8.56 -1.62 -26.49
N PHE A 246 -8.22 -0.84 -25.47
CA PHE A 246 -9.17 -0.02 -24.70
C PHE A 246 -9.27 1.43 -25.18
N GLY A 247 -8.47 1.86 -26.17
CA GLY A 247 -8.52 3.20 -26.76
C GLY A 247 -8.48 4.32 -25.71
N ALA A 248 -9.46 5.22 -25.75
CA ALA A 248 -9.54 6.37 -24.83
C ALA A 248 -9.68 5.97 -23.34
N ALA A 249 -10.13 4.75 -23.04
CA ALA A 249 -10.25 4.25 -21.66
C ALA A 249 -8.96 3.57 -21.15
N GLY A 250 -7.89 3.53 -21.95
CA GLY A 250 -6.65 2.82 -21.60
C GLY A 250 -6.02 3.27 -20.27
N SER A 251 -6.06 4.57 -19.94
CA SER A 251 -5.53 5.09 -18.66
C SER A 251 -6.26 4.54 -17.44
N LEU A 252 -7.60 4.46 -17.52
CA LEU A 252 -8.44 3.90 -16.45
C LEU A 252 -8.15 2.42 -16.24
N VAL A 253 -8.00 1.65 -17.33
CA VAL A 253 -7.68 0.22 -17.25
C VAL A 253 -6.30 -0.01 -16.64
N VAL A 254 -5.30 0.78 -17.03
CA VAL A 254 -3.95 0.68 -16.46
C VAL A 254 -3.95 0.96 -14.96
N ILE A 255 -4.70 1.96 -14.51
CA ILE A 255 -4.82 2.28 -13.08
C ILE A 255 -5.52 1.15 -12.33
N LEU A 256 -6.65 0.65 -12.84
CA LEU A 256 -7.35 -0.47 -12.21
C LEU A 256 -6.47 -1.70 -12.09
N LEU A 257 -5.76 -2.08 -13.16
CA LEU A 257 -4.82 -3.20 -13.15
C LEU A 257 -3.70 -2.96 -12.13
N TRP A 258 -3.12 -1.76 -12.10
CA TRP A 258 -2.04 -1.43 -11.18
C TRP A 258 -2.50 -1.48 -9.72
N VAL A 259 -3.65 -0.88 -9.41
CA VAL A 259 -4.18 -0.84 -8.03
C VAL A 259 -4.60 -2.23 -7.59
N TYR A 260 -5.30 -2.98 -8.45
CA TYR A 260 -5.67 -4.37 -8.16
C TYR A 260 -4.44 -5.22 -7.87
N TYR A 261 -3.43 -5.15 -8.74
CA TYR A 261 -2.18 -5.88 -8.57
C TYR A 261 -1.45 -5.50 -7.26
N SER A 262 -1.36 -4.20 -6.98
CA SER A 262 -0.76 -3.69 -5.74
C SER A 262 -1.52 -4.16 -4.50
N ALA A 263 -2.85 -4.18 -4.56
CA ALA A 263 -3.70 -4.72 -3.50
C ALA A 263 -3.46 -6.23 -3.31
N GLN A 264 -3.29 -7.00 -4.38
CA GLN A 264 -2.98 -8.43 -4.27
C GLN A 264 -1.63 -8.69 -3.60
N ILE A 265 -0.58 -7.94 -3.97
CA ILE A 265 0.72 -8.02 -3.28
C ILE A 265 0.56 -7.70 -1.80
N PHE A 266 -0.16 -6.63 -1.48
CA PHE A 266 -0.43 -6.21 -0.12
C PHE A 266 -1.16 -7.30 0.69
N LEU A 267 -2.20 -7.93 0.13
CA LEU A 267 -2.99 -8.95 0.81
C LEU A 267 -2.20 -10.25 0.99
N ILE A 268 -1.45 -10.70 -0.03
CA ILE A 268 -0.53 -11.85 0.09
C ILE A 268 0.51 -11.61 1.18
N GLY A 269 1.03 -10.38 1.28
CA GLY A 269 1.96 -10.00 2.33
C GLY A 269 1.35 -10.04 3.73
N ALA A 270 0.08 -9.63 3.86
CA ALA A 270 -0.66 -9.70 5.13
C ALA A 270 -0.91 -11.15 5.55
N GLU A 271 -1.31 -12.01 4.60
CA GLU A 271 -1.45 -13.46 4.81
C GLU A 271 -0.13 -14.11 5.23
N PHE A 272 0.97 -13.78 4.54
CA PHE A 272 2.29 -14.23 4.92
C PHE A 272 2.65 -13.82 6.35
N THR A 273 2.35 -12.58 6.73
CA THR A 273 2.58 -12.08 8.10
C THR A 273 1.80 -12.90 9.12
N TRP A 274 0.53 -13.20 8.83
CA TRP A 274 -0.34 -13.98 9.69
C TRP A 274 0.13 -15.44 9.83
N VAL A 275 0.43 -16.10 8.71
CA VAL A 275 0.94 -17.49 8.68
C VAL A 275 2.29 -17.56 9.41
N TYR A 276 3.19 -16.61 9.15
CA TYR A 276 4.48 -16.53 9.83
C TYR A 276 4.31 -16.39 11.35
N ALA A 277 3.46 -15.46 11.80
CA ALA A 277 3.21 -15.23 13.22
C ALA A 277 2.72 -16.49 13.96
N ASN A 278 1.91 -17.32 13.30
CA ASN A 278 1.32 -18.52 13.91
C ASN A 278 2.17 -19.80 13.82
N THR A 279 3.08 -19.87 12.85
CA THR A 279 3.90 -21.07 12.62
C THR A 279 5.30 -20.95 13.23
N LEU A 280 5.93 -19.79 13.06
CA LEU A 280 7.33 -19.53 13.41
C LEU A 280 7.50 -18.34 14.35
N GLY A 281 6.54 -17.42 14.35
CA GLY A 281 6.60 -16.15 15.08
C GLY A 281 5.91 -16.20 16.44
N SER A 282 5.47 -15.02 16.88
CA SER A 282 5.11 -14.78 18.29
C SER A 282 3.86 -15.51 18.81
N ARG A 283 3.01 -16.06 17.94
CA ARG A 283 1.76 -16.73 18.33
C ARG A 283 1.88 -18.26 18.38
N LYS A 284 3.06 -18.82 18.06
CA LYS A 284 3.31 -20.26 18.06
C LYS A 284 3.03 -20.92 19.42
N GLU A 285 3.46 -20.30 20.51
CA GLU A 285 3.35 -20.85 21.86
C GLU A 285 1.89 -20.91 22.36
N GLY A 286 1.10 -19.87 22.09
CA GLY A 286 -0.32 -19.83 22.47
C GLY A 286 -1.17 -20.89 21.77
N ASN A 287 -0.86 -21.23 20.51
CA ASN A 287 -1.55 -22.31 19.79
C ASN A 287 -1.21 -23.71 20.34
N ASN A 288 0.01 -23.91 20.82
CA ASN A 288 0.42 -25.17 21.41
C ASN A 288 -0.28 -25.40 22.77
N GLU A 289 -0.35 -24.38 23.63
CA GLU A 289 -1.05 -24.50 24.92
C GLU A 289 -2.55 -24.79 24.77
N VAL A 290 -3.22 -24.14 23.82
CA VAL A 290 -4.65 -24.39 23.52
C VAL A 290 -4.86 -25.82 23.02
N ARG A 291 -3.98 -26.33 22.14
CA ARG A 291 -4.04 -27.72 21.67
C ARG A 291 -3.81 -28.73 22.79
N THR A 292 -2.83 -28.50 23.66
CA THR A 292 -2.55 -29.39 24.80
C THR A 292 -3.71 -29.42 25.79
N ARG A 293 -4.34 -28.27 26.09
CA ARG A 293 -5.54 -28.23 26.96
C ARG A 293 -6.75 -28.92 26.34
N ALA A 294 -6.99 -28.73 25.04
CA ALA A 294 -8.10 -29.39 24.35
C ALA A 294 -7.96 -30.92 24.31
N GLN A 295 -6.73 -31.43 24.17
CA GLN A 295 -6.44 -32.86 24.23
C GLN A 295 -6.57 -33.43 25.65
N ALA A 296 -6.25 -32.65 26.68
CA ALA A 296 -6.39 -33.06 28.08
C ALA A 296 -7.85 -33.08 28.56
N SER A 297 -8.77 -32.39 27.88
CA SER A 297 -10.19 -32.29 28.25
C SER A 297 -11.12 -33.30 27.56
N THR A 298 -10.62 -34.17 26.68
CA THR A 298 -11.42 -35.24 26.08
C THR A 298 -11.43 -36.45 27.03
N PRO A 299 -12.56 -36.78 27.69
CA PRO A 299 -12.64 -38.00 28.46
C PRO A 299 -12.61 -39.21 27.54
N ALA A 300 -11.92 -40.27 28.00
CA ALA A 300 -11.83 -41.57 27.32
C ALA A 300 -13.18 -42.28 27.23
#